data_AF-A0A4V5NL56-F1
#
_entry.id   AF-A0A4V5NL56-F1
#
_cell.length_a   1.000
_cell.length_b   1.000
_cell.length_c   1.000
_cell.angle_alpha   90.00
_cell.angle_beta   90.00
_cell.angle_gamma   90.00
#
_symmetry.space_group_name_H-M   'P 1'
#
loop_
_entity.id
_entity.type
_entity.pdbx_description
1 polymer ?
#
loop_
_entity_poly.entity_id
_entity_poly.type
_entity_poly.pdbx_seq_one_letter_code
_entity_poly.pdbx_strand_id
1 'polypeptide(L)'
;MLHRLAALAFALCLSVLPAAAQDDATVSRWLGAAFARLPTPDRITVQDELSLAGLFTTAIDGHEGEDTDTALLYSVDFIADNSLGHVVIPMAGPEDAEAYVQALGRREHSDWLYGEGEEGE
;
A
#
# COMPACT_ATOMS: atom_id res chain seq x y z
N MET A 1 16.52 64.20 -14.83
CA MET A 1 15.18 63.55 -14.83
C MET A 1 15.39 62.10 -15.22
N LEU A 2 14.79 61.21 -14.42
CA LEU A 2 14.49 59.77 -14.56
C LEU A 2 15.05 59.02 -15.81
N HIS A 3 15.47 57.76 -15.76
CA HIS A 3 14.68 56.62 -15.28
C HIS A 3 15.58 55.43 -14.90
N ARG A 4 15.32 54.89 -13.70
CA ARG A 4 15.70 53.55 -13.26
C ARG A 4 14.83 52.53 -14.02
N LEU A 5 15.41 51.48 -14.57
CA LEU A 5 14.67 50.25 -14.84
C LEU A 5 15.50 49.06 -14.34
N ALA A 6 15.16 48.66 -13.11
CA ALA A 6 15.52 47.39 -12.53
C ALA A 6 14.76 46.29 -13.27
N ALA A 7 15.49 45.37 -13.89
CA ALA A 7 14.89 44.12 -14.38
C ALA A 7 14.79 43.16 -13.19
N LEU A 8 13.57 43.02 -12.68
CA LEU A 8 13.18 42.09 -11.65
C LEU A 8 13.33 40.66 -12.20
N ALA A 9 14.30 39.90 -11.70
CA ALA A 9 14.39 38.46 -11.96
C ALA A 9 13.24 37.76 -11.21
N PHE A 10 12.19 37.39 -11.94
CA PHE A 10 11.10 36.58 -11.42
C PHE A 10 11.58 35.12 -11.40
N ALA A 11 12.20 34.72 -10.29
CA ALA A 11 12.55 33.32 -10.05
C ALA A 11 11.25 32.54 -9.78
N LEU A 12 10.78 31.79 -10.77
CA LEU A 12 9.79 30.73 -10.58
C LEU A 12 10.45 29.64 -9.72
N CYS A 13 10.34 29.73 -8.40
CA CYS A 13 10.52 28.57 -7.55
C CYS A 13 9.32 27.64 -7.79
N LEU A 14 9.50 26.67 -8.68
CA LEU A 14 8.64 25.50 -8.77
C LEU A 14 8.86 24.71 -7.47
N SER A 15 8.07 25.00 -6.44
CA SER A 15 8.05 24.19 -5.24
C SER A 15 7.50 22.82 -5.62
N VAL A 16 8.40 21.83 -5.77
CA VAL A 16 8.04 20.43 -5.67
C VAL A 16 7.49 20.25 -4.26
N LEU A 17 6.17 20.33 -4.12
CA LEU A 17 5.53 19.95 -2.86
C LEU A 17 5.88 18.49 -2.64
N PRO A 18 6.36 18.10 -1.45
CA PRO A 18 6.45 16.69 -1.12
C PRO A 18 5.04 16.12 -1.30
N ALA A 19 4.90 15.05 -2.08
CA ALA A 19 3.70 14.24 -2.02
C ALA A 19 3.50 13.92 -0.54
N ALA A 20 2.39 14.40 0.04
CA ALA A 20 2.11 14.13 1.43
C ALA A 20 2.00 12.61 1.56
N ALA A 21 2.98 11.99 2.24
CA ALA A 21 2.85 10.61 2.68
C ALA A 21 1.53 10.52 3.44
N GLN A 22 0.63 9.67 2.97
CA GLN A 22 -0.66 9.48 3.62
C GLN A 22 -0.40 8.86 5.00
N ASP A 23 -1.14 9.30 6.02
CA ASP A 23 -0.99 8.70 7.34
C ASP A 23 -1.55 7.28 7.37
N ASP A 24 -0.97 6.43 8.22
CA ASP A 24 -1.33 5.02 8.36
C ASP A 24 -2.82 4.79 8.63
N ALA A 25 -3.48 5.69 9.37
CA ALA A 25 -4.91 5.54 9.66
C ALA A 25 -5.77 5.79 8.42
N THR A 26 -5.36 6.74 7.57
CA THR A 26 -6.00 6.97 6.27
C THR A 26 -5.82 5.76 5.35
N VAL A 27 -4.60 5.21 5.27
CA VAL A 27 -4.29 4.03 4.45
C VAL A 27 -5.03 2.79 4.94
N SER A 28 -4.96 2.50 6.24
CA SER A 28 -5.65 1.38 6.88
C SER A 28 -7.15 1.41 6.61
N ARG A 29 -7.79 2.59 6.69
CA ARG A 29 -9.21 2.75 6.35
C ARG A 29 -9.52 2.42 4.88
N TRP A 30 -8.62 2.76 3.95
CA TRP A 30 -8.80 2.40 2.54
C TRP A 30 -8.67 0.90 2.33
N LEU A 31 -7.67 0.27 2.95
CA LEU A 31 -7.43 -1.17 2.88
C LEU A 31 -8.57 -1.98 3.48
N GLY A 32 -9.04 -1.63 4.69
CA GLY A 32 -10.19 -2.28 5.33
C GLY A 32 -11.46 -2.14 4.47
N ALA A 33 -11.74 -0.94 3.97
CA ALA A 33 -12.88 -0.71 3.08
C ALA A 33 -12.78 -1.48 1.75
N ALA A 34 -11.57 -1.68 1.20
CA ALA A 34 -11.34 -2.50 0.02
C ALA A 34 -11.57 -3.99 0.32
N PHE A 35 -11.03 -4.48 1.44
CA PHE A 35 -11.21 -5.85 1.92
C PHE A 35 -12.69 -6.16 2.12
N ALA A 36 -13.44 -5.30 2.80
CA ALA A 36 -14.85 -5.47 3.08
C ALA A 36 -15.73 -5.63 1.82
N ARG A 37 -15.29 -5.07 0.67
CA ARG A 37 -16.00 -5.17 -0.61
C ARG A 37 -15.75 -6.46 -1.36
N LEU A 38 -14.68 -7.19 -1.03
CA LEU A 38 -14.42 -8.49 -1.66
C LEU A 38 -15.53 -9.50 -1.32
N PRO A 39 -15.82 -10.47 -2.20
CA PRO A 39 -16.59 -11.67 -1.84
C PRO A 39 -15.96 -12.40 -0.64
N THR A 40 -16.79 -13.03 0.21
CA THR A 40 -16.30 -13.76 1.40
C THR A 40 -15.18 -14.78 1.10
N PRO A 41 -15.23 -15.59 0.02
CA PRO A 41 -14.13 -16.51 -0.31
C PRO A 41 -12.79 -15.80 -0.56
N ASP A 42 -12.83 -14.61 -1.15
CA ASP A 42 -11.63 -13.84 -1.47
C ASP A 42 -11.09 -13.17 -0.20
N ARG A 43 -11.97 -12.71 0.70
CA ARG A 43 -11.57 -12.23 2.04
C ARG A 43 -10.86 -13.30 2.87
N ILE A 44 -11.38 -14.52 2.85
CA ILE A 44 -10.74 -15.69 3.47
C ILE A 44 -9.37 -15.94 2.83
N THR A 45 -9.28 -15.86 1.50
CA THR A 45 -8.00 -16.01 0.79
C THR A 45 -6.99 -14.96 1.22
N VAL A 46 -7.38 -13.68 1.32
CA VAL A 46 -6.49 -12.61 1.78
C VAL A 46 -5.99 -12.88 3.21
N GLN A 47 -6.87 -13.25 4.14
CA GLN A 47 -6.46 -13.59 5.52
C GLN A 47 -5.54 -14.81 5.58
N ASP A 48 -5.77 -15.80 4.72
CA ASP A 48 -4.92 -16.99 4.58
C ASP A 48 -3.51 -16.61 4.07
N GLU A 49 -3.41 -15.78 3.02
CA GLU A 49 -2.13 -15.26 2.52
C GLU A 49 -1.35 -14.49 3.60
N LEU A 50 -2.03 -13.60 4.31
CA LEU A 50 -1.43 -12.82 5.38
C LEU A 50 -1.03 -13.70 6.57
N SER A 51 -1.77 -14.79 6.82
CA SER A 51 -1.43 -15.75 7.89
C SER A 51 -0.21 -16.59 7.53
N LEU A 52 -0.10 -17.03 6.28
CA LEU A 52 1.08 -17.74 5.76
C LEU A 52 2.34 -16.86 5.82
N ALA A 53 2.20 -15.56 5.59
CA ALA A 53 3.27 -14.57 5.77
C ALA A 53 3.61 -14.26 7.24
N GLY A 54 2.84 -14.79 8.20
CA GLY A 54 3.00 -14.50 9.63
C GLY A 54 2.48 -13.13 10.08
N LEU A 55 1.76 -12.42 9.22
CA LEU A 55 1.20 -11.09 9.47
C LEU A 55 -0.19 -11.13 10.11
N PHE A 56 -0.91 -12.25 9.96
CA PHE A 56 -2.25 -12.45 10.52
C PHE A 56 -2.30 -13.71 11.40
N THR A 57 -2.63 -13.55 12.68
CA THR A 57 -2.52 -14.62 13.69
C THR A 57 -3.86 -15.01 14.33
N THR A 58 -4.97 -14.43 13.85
CA THR A 58 -6.31 -14.71 14.36
C THR A 58 -7.09 -15.65 13.43
N ALA A 59 -8.37 -15.85 13.72
CA ALA A 59 -9.18 -16.80 12.96
C ALA A 59 -9.40 -16.31 11.53
N ILE A 60 -9.13 -17.18 10.55
CA ILE A 60 -9.46 -16.94 9.14
C ILE A 60 -10.95 -17.19 8.95
N ASP A 61 -11.74 -16.13 8.87
CA ASP A 61 -13.20 -16.18 8.78
C ASP A 61 -13.80 -15.21 7.76
N GLY A 62 -12.97 -14.39 7.12
CA GLY A 62 -13.36 -13.36 6.17
C GLY A 62 -14.12 -12.19 6.81
N HIS A 63 -14.08 -11.98 8.12
CA HIS A 63 -14.57 -10.77 8.75
C HIS A 63 -13.47 -9.71 8.86
N GLU A 64 -13.81 -8.47 8.51
CA GLU A 64 -12.95 -7.32 8.75
C GLU A 64 -12.91 -7.02 10.25
N GLY A 65 -11.72 -6.66 10.75
CA GLY A 65 -11.48 -6.26 12.12
C GLY A 65 -10.07 -5.70 12.29
N GLU A 66 -9.75 -5.20 13.48
CA GLU A 66 -8.48 -4.52 13.77
C GLU A 66 -7.23 -5.34 13.38
N ASP A 67 -7.27 -6.66 13.58
CA ASP A 67 -6.17 -7.55 13.17
C ASP A 67 -6.04 -7.66 11.64
N THR A 68 -7.16 -7.64 10.92
CA THR A 68 -7.16 -7.64 9.45
C THR A 68 -6.61 -6.32 8.92
N ASP A 69 -7.06 -5.20 9.49
CA ASP A 69 -6.60 -3.86 9.12
C ASP A 69 -5.10 -3.68 9.36
N THR A 70 -4.61 -4.18 10.50
CA THR A 70 -3.19 -4.15 10.86
C THR A 70 -2.35 -5.02 9.92
N ALA A 71 -2.81 -6.25 9.65
CA ALA A 71 -2.11 -7.17 8.77
C ALA A 71 -2.02 -6.63 7.33
N LEU A 72 -3.11 -6.04 6.82
CA LEU A 72 -3.16 -5.41 5.50
C LEU A 72 -2.23 -4.19 5.40
N LEU A 73 -2.16 -3.38 6.45
CA LEU A 73 -1.27 -2.22 6.47
C LEU A 73 0.19 -2.67 6.46
N TYR A 74 0.56 -3.62 7.32
CA TYR A 74 1.95 -4.11 7.39
C TYR A 74 2.37 -4.89 6.16
N SER A 75 1.45 -5.57 5.46
CA SER A 75 1.81 -6.33 4.26
C SER A 75 2.28 -5.45 3.11
N VAL A 76 1.89 -4.17 3.07
CA VAL A 76 2.36 -3.20 2.07
C VAL A 76 3.88 -3.01 2.17
N ASP A 77 4.36 -2.70 3.38
CA ASP A 77 5.80 -2.49 3.64
C ASP A 77 6.56 -3.82 3.62
N PHE A 78 5.95 -4.89 4.14
CA PHE A 78 6.57 -6.21 4.18
C PHE A 78 6.93 -6.74 2.78
N ILE A 79 6.05 -6.53 1.79
CA ILE A 79 6.33 -6.90 0.39
C ILE A 79 7.49 -6.05 -0.17
N ALA A 80 7.53 -4.75 0.14
CA ALA A 80 8.61 -3.88 -0.32
C ALA A 80 9.96 -4.29 0.30
N ASP A 81 9.96 -4.61 1.60
CA ASP A 81 11.15 -5.05 2.31
C ASP A 81 11.65 -6.42 1.80
N ASN A 82 10.75 -7.41 1.68
CA ASN A 82 11.11 -8.75 1.19
C ASN A 82 11.54 -8.75 -0.27
N SER A 83 11.07 -7.79 -1.05
CA SER A 83 11.51 -7.63 -2.43
C SER A 83 12.73 -6.72 -2.57
N LEU A 84 13.40 -6.30 -1.48
CA LEU A 84 14.51 -5.34 -1.50
C LEU A 84 14.18 -4.04 -2.27
N GLY A 85 12.90 -3.66 -2.31
CA GLY A 85 12.38 -2.51 -3.05
C GLY A 85 12.09 -2.76 -4.53
N HIS A 86 12.21 -4.00 -5.04
CA HIS A 86 11.84 -4.37 -6.41
C HIS A 86 10.32 -4.28 -6.64
N VAL A 87 9.52 -4.55 -5.61
CA VAL A 87 8.06 -4.41 -5.63
C VAL A 87 7.66 -3.33 -4.64
N VAL A 88 7.13 -2.23 -5.13
CA VAL A 88 6.55 -1.17 -4.30
C VAL A 88 5.06 -1.13 -4.58
N ILE A 89 4.26 -1.30 -3.52
CA ILE A 89 2.81 -1.18 -3.60
C ILE A 89 2.43 0.31 -3.54
N PRO A 90 1.88 0.89 -4.61
CA PRO A 90 1.41 2.27 -4.56
C PRO A 90 0.29 2.42 -3.53
N MET A 91 0.26 3.55 -2.83
CA MET A 91 -0.78 3.85 -1.84
C MET A 91 -1.15 5.34 -1.85
N ALA A 92 -1.50 5.85 -3.03
CA ALA A 92 -1.85 7.26 -3.22
C ALA A 92 -3.35 7.52 -3.01
N GLY A 93 -4.18 6.48 -3.10
CA GLY A 93 -5.63 6.61 -2.96
C GLY A 93 -6.37 5.28 -2.73
N PRO A 94 -7.70 5.34 -2.54
CA PRO A 94 -8.53 4.16 -2.31
C PRO A 94 -8.55 3.18 -3.48
N GLU A 95 -8.34 3.65 -4.71
CA GLU A 95 -8.21 2.80 -5.91
C GLU A 95 -6.99 1.89 -5.86
N ASP A 96 -5.88 2.37 -5.30
CA ASP A 96 -4.66 1.58 -5.14
C ASP A 96 -4.85 0.49 -4.08
N ALA A 97 -5.51 0.84 -2.96
CA ALA A 97 -5.87 -0.11 -1.92
C ALA A 97 -6.81 -1.21 -2.47
N GLU A 98 -7.77 -0.85 -3.31
CA GLU A 98 -8.65 -1.82 -3.96
C GLU A 98 -7.87 -2.75 -4.90
N ALA A 99 -7.00 -2.21 -5.74
CA ALA A 99 -6.15 -3.01 -6.62
C ALA A 99 -5.27 -3.98 -5.83
N TYR A 100 -4.64 -3.50 -4.76
CA TYR A 100 -3.77 -4.29 -3.90
C TYR A 100 -4.51 -5.43 -3.19
N VAL A 101 -5.64 -5.14 -2.54
CA VAL A 101 -6.41 -6.14 -1.82
C VAL A 101 -7.00 -7.19 -2.76
N GLN A 102 -7.41 -6.80 -3.97
CA GLN A 102 -7.78 -7.75 -5.00
C GLN A 102 -6.60 -8.61 -5.48
N ALA A 103 -5.40 -8.05 -5.59
CA ALA A 103 -4.18 -8.79 -5.95
C ALA A 103 -3.81 -9.83 -4.88
N LEU A 104 -3.95 -9.49 -3.59
CA LEU A 104 -3.84 -10.45 -2.48
C LEU A 104 -4.88 -11.57 -2.60
N GLY A 105 -6.14 -11.23 -2.91
CA GLY A 105 -7.20 -12.22 -3.15
C GLY A 105 -6.90 -13.16 -4.31
N ARG A 106 -6.08 -12.73 -5.28
CA ARG A 106 -5.61 -13.52 -6.42
C ARG A 106 -4.23 -14.18 -6.20
N ARG A 107 -3.62 -14.01 -5.02
CA ARG A 107 -2.28 -14.54 -4.68
C ARG A 107 -1.16 -14.01 -5.59
N GLU A 108 -1.30 -12.78 -6.06
CA GLU A 108 -0.32 -12.17 -7.00
C GLU A 108 0.96 -11.67 -6.32
N HIS A 109 0.99 -11.64 -4.98
CA HIS A 109 2.13 -11.20 -4.17
C HIS A 109 2.72 -12.31 -3.29
N SER A 110 2.29 -13.57 -3.46
CA SER A 110 2.70 -14.70 -2.60
C SER A 110 4.21 -14.89 -2.56
N ASP A 111 4.89 -14.83 -3.71
CA ASP A 111 6.34 -14.99 -3.81
C ASP A 111 7.10 -13.99 -2.90
N TRP A 112 6.58 -12.77 -2.77
CA TRP A 112 7.17 -11.72 -1.92
C TRP A 112 6.68 -11.77 -0.48
N LEU A 113 5.48 -12.31 -0.24
CA LEU A 113 4.96 -12.55 1.11
C LEU A 113 5.65 -13.73 1.81
N TYR A 114 6.22 -14.68 1.06
CA TYR A 114 6.89 -15.86 1.64
C TYR A 114 8.42 -15.79 1.54
N GLY A 115 8.97 -14.78 0.86
CA GLY A 115 10.40 -14.61 0.66
C GLY A 115 10.98 -15.54 -0.42
N GLU A 116 10.14 -16.07 -1.31
CA GLU A 116 10.53 -16.96 -2.43
C GLU A 116 10.86 -16.18 -3.72
N GLY A 117 10.56 -14.87 -3.78
CA GLY A 117 10.69 -14.06 -4.99
C GLY A 117 12.12 -13.83 -5.52
N GLU A 118 13.16 -14.09 -4.73
CA GLU A 118 14.57 -13.99 -5.19
C GLU A 118 15.07 -15.23 -5.94
N GLU A 119 14.40 -16.39 -5.83
CA GLU A 119 14.94 -17.66 -6.34
C GLU A 119 14.89 -17.79 -7.88
N GLY A 120 14.31 -16.81 -8.58
CA GLY A 120 14.05 -16.83 -10.03
C GLY A 120 14.82 -15.82 -10.89
N GLU A 121 15.66 -14.94 -10.32
CA GLU A 121 16.40 -13.89 -11.07
C GLU A 121 17.86 -14.23 -11.42
#